data_AF-A0A4R9ERS8-F1
#
_entry.id   AF-A0A4R9ERS8-F1
#
_cell.length_a   1.000
_cell.length_b   1.000
_cell.length_c   1.000
_cell.angle_alpha   90.00
_cell.angle_beta   90.00
_cell.angle_gamma   90.00
#
_symmetry.space_group_name_H-M   'P 1'
#
loop_
_entity.id
_entity.type
_entity.pdbx_description
1 polymer ?
#
loop_
_entity_poly.entity_id
_entity_poly.type
_entity_poly.pdbx_seq_one_letter_code
_entity_poly.pdbx_strand_id
1 'polypeptide(L)'
;MSEQPWTIESIRDALGNPALAQRFLSEINRAPAHELLHVFAKWERIAKDTLAAVQRGREVAAAEARGEEPPGEWIDVTDRVLSEAARIRSRGAA
;
A
#
# COMPACT_ATOMS: atom_id res chain seq x y z
N MET A 1 0.81 13.50 11.59
CA MET A 1 1.59 13.38 10.32
C MET A 1 2.86 14.16 10.53
N SER A 2 4.04 13.57 10.31
CA SER A 2 5.29 14.31 10.42
C SER A 2 5.25 15.53 9.51
N GLU A 3 5.52 16.70 10.05
CA GLU A 3 5.61 17.99 9.33
C GLU A 3 6.87 18.07 8.45
N GLN A 4 7.59 16.96 8.30
CA GLN A 4 8.78 16.91 7.47
C GLN A 4 8.38 17.07 6.00
N PRO A 5 9.09 17.93 5.24
CA PRO A 5 8.79 18.13 3.84
C PRO A 5 9.01 16.84 3.06
N TRP A 6 8.15 16.61 2.06
CA TRP A 6 8.37 15.52 1.11
C TRP A 6 9.57 15.86 0.23
N THR A 7 10.60 15.04 0.35
CA THR A 7 11.79 15.00 -0.49
C THR A 7 11.84 13.68 -1.27
N ILE A 8 12.69 13.61 -2.30
CA ILE A 8 12.95 12.35 -3.03
C ILE A 8 13.35 11.23 -2.06
N GLU A 9 14.19 11.51 -1.07
CA GLU A 9 14.60 10.54 -0.05
C GLU A 9 13.41 10.05 0.79
N SER A 10 12.62 10.98 1.35
CA SER A 10 11.47 10.61 2.18
C SER A 10 10.40 9.82 1.42
N ILE A 11 10.18 10.13 0.13
CA ILE A 11 9.26 9.36 -0.73
C ILE A 11 9.80 7.95 -0.94
N ARG A 12 11.09 7.81 -1.26
CA ARG A 12 11.74 6.51 -1.47
C ARG A 12 11.57 5.62 -0.23
N ASP A 13 11.82 6.17 0.95
CA ASP A 13 11.75 5.42 2.21
C ASP A 13 10.31 5.03 2.56
N ALA A 14 9.36 5.96 2.38
CA ALA A 14 7.94 5.73 2.65
C ALA A 14 7.31 4.63 1.78
N LEU A 15 7.86 4.36 0.58
CA LEU A 15 7.36 3.29 -0.28
C LEU A 15 7.61 1.90 0.30
N GLY A 16 8.64 1.71 1.16
CA GLY A 16 8.93 0.46 1.88
C GLY A 16 9.24 -0.78 1.02
N ASN A 17 9.07 -0.71 -0.29
CA ASN A 17 9.27 -1.78 -1.26
C ASN A 17 10.42 -1.39 -2.22
N PRO A 18 11.51 -2.18 -2.30
CA PRO A 18 12.65 -1.87 -3.15
C PRO A 18 12.31 -1.71 -4.64
N ALA A 19 11.36 -2.49 -5.16
CA ALA A 19 10.95 -2.38 -6.56
C ALA A 19 10.17 -1.09 -6.83
N LEU A 20 9.31 -0.66 -5.90
CA LEU A 20 8.61 0.63 -6.01
C LEU A 20 9.58 1.80 -5.88
N ALA A 21 10.50 1.74 -4.93
CA ALA A 21 11.55 2.74 -4.76
C ALA A 21 12.42 2.88 -6.02
N GLN A 22 12.83 1.76 -6.62
CA GLN A 22 13.60 1.77 -7.87
C GLN A 22 12.80 2.35 -9.04
N ARG A 23 11.52 2.02 -9.14
CA ARG A 23 10.63 2.58 -10.17
C ARG A 23 10.47 4.08 -10.00
N PHE A 24 10.24 4.56 -8.78
CA PHE A 24 10.16 5.99 -8.47
C PHE A 24 11.42 6.74 -8.91
N LEU A 25 12.60 6.27 -8.49
CA LEU A 25 13.87 6.89 -8.85
C LEU A 25 14.10 6.87 -10.37
N SER A 26 13.70 5.80 -11.05
CA SER A 26 13.81 5.69 -12.50
C SER A 26 12.88 6.66 -13.23
N GLU A 27 11.63 6.83 -12.76
CA GLU A 27 10.67 7.78 -13.33
C GLU A 27 11.13 9.24 -13.10
N ILE A 28 11.58 9.58 -11.88
CA ILE A 28 12.09 10.93 -11.57
C ILE A 28 13.33 11.29 -12.40
N ASN A 29 14.31 10.39 -12.48
CA ASN A 29 15.56 10.69 -13.18
C ASN A 29 15.40 10.78 -14.70
N ARG A 30 14.29 10.27 -15.26
CA ARG A 30 13.99 10.30 -16.69
C ARG A 30 12.93 11.34 -17.07
N ALA A 31 12.33 12.00 -16.09
CA ALA A 31 11.28 12.98 -16.33
C ALA A 31 11.85 14.21 -17.06
N PRO A 32 11.22 14.68 -18.15
CA PRO A 32 11.49 16.01 -18.69
C PRO A 32 11.31 17.08 -17.62
N ALA A 33 12.05 18.20 -17.71
CA ALA A 33 12.01 19.26 -16.70
C ALA A 33 10.60 19.78 -16.41
N HIS A 34 9.74 19.88 -17.43
CA HIS A 34 8.36 20.35 -17.30
C HIS A 34 7.41 19.31 -16.66
N GLU A 35 7.81 18.04 -16.59
CA GLU A 35 7.02 16.96 -15.97
C GLU A 35 7.53 16.58 -14.57
N LEU A 36 8.72 17.04 -14.17
CA LEU A 36 9.37 16.62 -12.94
C LEU A 36 8.49 16.82 -11.70
N LEU A 37 7.83 17.98 -11.58
CA LEU A 37 6.91 18.27 -10.47
C LEU A 37 5.66 17.39 -10.50
N HIS A 38 5.17 17.04 -11.69
CA HIS A 38 4.02 16.15 -11.83
C HIS A 38 4.35 14.72 -11.41
N VAL A 39 5.50 14.20 -11.86
CA VAL A 39 6.00 12.88 -11.45
C VAL A 39 6.23 12.86 -9.94
N PHE A 40 6.83 13.91 -9.38
CA PHE A 40 7.03 14.04 -7.94
C PHE A 40 5.70 13.97 -7.18
N ALA A 41 4.71 14.79 -7.54
CA ALA A 41 3.42 14.84 -6.86
C ALA A 41 2.65 13.50 -6.94
N LYS A 42 2.73 12.81 -8.08
CA LYS A 42 2.18 11.44 -8.23
C LYS A 42 2.77 10.50 -7.18
N TRP A 43 4.09 10.49 -7.05
CA TRP A 43 4.78 9.58 -6.14
C TRP A 43 4.65 9.98 -4.67
N GLU A 44 4.57 11.28 -4.37
CA GLU A 44 4.21 11.79 -3.04
C GLU A 44 2.86 11.24 -2.59
N ARG A 45 1.84 11.25 -3.46
CA ARG A 45 0.52 10.67 -3.14
C ARG A 45 0.60 9.18 -2.86
N ILE A 46 1.31 8.42 -3.70
CA ILE A 46 1.49 6.97 -3.51
C ILE A 46 2.18 6.67 -2.18
N ALA A 47 3.20 7.44 -1.82
CA ALA A 47 3.90 7.30 -0.55
C ALA A 47 2.98 7.59 0.65
N LYS A 48 2.19 8.66 0.60
CA LYS A 48 1.18 8.99 1.63
C LYS A 48 0.17 7.85 1.81
N ASP A 49 -0.38 7.34 0.70
CA ASP A 49 -1.36 6.25 0.72
C ASP A 49 -0.75 4.97 1.29
N THR A 50 0.52 4.70 0.97
CA THR A 50 1.28 3.54 1.47
C THR A 50 1.46 3.63 2.99
N LEU A 51 1.92 4.79 3.50
CA LEU A 51 2.06 5.01 4.94
C LEU A 51 0.71 4.90 5.67
N ALA A 52 -0.35 5.48 5.10
CA ALA A 52 -1.69 5.38 5.67
C ALA A 52 -2.22 3.94 5.69
N ALA A 53 -1.94 3.14 4.66
CA ALA A 53 -2.29 1.72 4.64
C ALA A 53 -1.53 0.92 5.71
N VAL A 54 -0.22 1.13 5.85
CA VAL A 54 0.60 0.49 6.89
C VAL A 54 0.11 0.86 8.27
N GLN A 55 -0.19 2.15 8.50
CA GLN A 55 -0.69 2.62 9.79
C GLN A 55 -2.04 1.99 10.14
N ARG A 56 -2.99 1.94 9.19
CA ARG A 56 -4.26 1.23 9.38
C ARG A 56 -4.07 -0.25 9.69
N GLY A 57 -3.15 -0.93 8.99
CA GLY A 57 -2.82 -2.32 9.28
C GLY A 57 -2.26 -2.53 10.69
N ARG A 58 -1.43 -1.61 11.18
CA ARG A 58 -0.91 -1.63 12.56
C ARG A 58 -2.03 -1.43 13.58
N GLU A 59 -2.97 -0.54 13.31
CA GLU A 59 -4.13 -0.29 14.19
C GLU A 59 -5.03 -1.53 14.29
N VAL A 60 -5.30 -2.20 13.16
CA VAL A 60 -6.03 -3.48 13.12
C VAL A 60 -5.30 -4.54 13.95
N ALA A 61 -4.02 -4.78 13.68
CA ALA A 61 -3.23 -5.78 14.40
C ALA A 61 -3.16 -5.48 15.92
N ALA A 62 -3.09 -4.20 16.29
CA ALA A 62 -3.09 -3.79 17.69
C ALA A 62 -4.45 -4.04 18.37
N ALA A 63 -5.57 -3.81 17.67
CA ALA A 63 -6.91 -4.12 18.19
C ALA A 63 -7.09 -5.64 18.39
N GLU A 64 -6.69 -6.44 17.41
CA GLU A 64 -6.72 -7.91 17.51
C GLU A 64 -5.88 -8.42 18.69
N ALA A 65 -4.69 -7.87 18.89
CA ALA A 65 -3.83 -8.24 20.01
C ALA A 65 -4.43 -7.92 21.39
N ARG A 66 -5.33 -6.93 21.46
CA ARG A 66 -6.10 -6.59 22.68
C ARG A 66 -7.40 -7.39 22.82
N GLY A 67 -7.77 -8.19 21.81
CA GLY A 67 -9.07 -8.87 21.74
C GLY A 67 -10.24 -7.91 21.49
N GLU A 68 -9.96 -6.71 20.98
CA GLU A 68 -10.96 -5.72 20.60
C GLU A 68 -11.40 -5.93 19.15
N GLU A 69 -12.58 -5.41 18.82
CA GLU A 69 -13.04 -5.39 17.44
C GLU A 69 -12.16 -4.44 16.61
N PRO A 70 -11.58 -4.90 15.49
CA PRO A 70 -10.76 -4.05 14.64
C PRO A 70 -11.51 -2.84 14.08
N PRO A 71 -10.88 -1.66 13.99
CA PRO A 71 -11.55 -0.45 13.52
C PRO A 71 -11.86 -0.51 12.01
N GLY A 72 -13.02 0.00 11.61
CA GLY A 72 -13.44 0.15 10.22
C GLY A 72 -14.75 -0.58 9.89
N GLU A 73 -15.21 -0.43 8.65
CA GLU A 73 -16.32 -1.22 8.12
C GLU A 73 -15.78 -2.55 7.59
N TRP A 74 -16.27 -3.65 8.14
CA TRP A 74 -15.89 -5.00 7.73
C TRP A 74 -16.94 -5.59 6.80
N ILE A 75 -16.51 -5.94 5.60
CA ILE A 75 -17.36 -6.66 4.65
C ILE A 75 -17.11 -8.15 4.87
N ASP A 76 -18.14 -8.87 5.31
CA ASP A 76 -18.09 -10.32 5.37
C ASP A 76 -18.01 -10.89 3.95
N VAL A 77 -16.89 -11.53 3.63
CA VAL A 77 -16.63 -12.17 2.35
C VAL A 77 -16.45 -13.69 2.50
N THR A 78 -16.89 -14.27 3.63
CA THR A 78 -16.73 -15.69 3.95
C THR A 78 -17.28 -16.58 2.85
N ASP A 79 -18.52 -16.33 2.42
CA ASP A 79 -19.16 -17.12 1.35
C ASP A 79 -18.40 -17.04 0.03
N ARG A 80 -17.89 -15.86 -0.31
CA ARG A 80 -17.07 -15.66 -1.52
C ARG A 80 -15.80 -16.50 -1.44
N VAL A 81 -15.07 -16.44 -0.33
CA VAL A 81 -13.83 -17.21 -0.12
C VAL A 81 -14.10 -18.72 -0.18
N LEU A 82 -15.17 -19.19 0.48
CA LEU A 82 -15.57 -20.60 0.46
C LEU A 82 -15.92 -21.07 -0.96
N SER A 83 -16.65 -20.25 -1.73
CA SER A 83 -17.00 -20.55 -3.13
C SER A 83 -15.78 -20.65 -4.04
N GLU A 84 -14.80 -19.77 -3.86
CA GLU A 84 -13.57 -19.73 -4.65
C GLU A 84 -12.67 -20.92 -4.31
N ALA A 85 -12.56 -21.26 -3.03
CA ALA A 85 -11.85 -22.46 -2.57
C ALA A 85 -12.51 -23.74 -3.11
N ALA A 86 -13.85 -23.81 -3.11
CA ALA A 86 -14.58 -24.93 -3.72
C ALA A 86 -14.31 -25.02 -5.23
N ARG A 87 -14.26 -23.88 -5.93
CA ARG A 87 -13.93 -23.84 -7.36
C ARG A 87 -12.51 -24.34 -7.64
N ILE A 88 -11.51 -23.93 -6.85
CA ILE A 88 -10.12 -24.42 -6.98
C ILE A 88 -10.07 -25.94 -6.75
N ARG A 89 -10.74 -26.44 -5.69
CA ARG A 89 -10.81 -27.89 -5.42
C ARG A 89 -11.51 -28.67 -6.53
N SER A 90 -12.61 -28.16 -7.08
CA SER A 90 -13.32 -28.78 -8.21
C SER A 90 -12.49 -28.84 -9.50
N ARG A 91 -11.43 -28.03 -9.58
CA ARG A 91 -10.46 -27.98 -10.69
C ARG A 91 -9.15 -28.72 -10.35
N GLY A 92 -9.10 -29.46 -9.24
CA GLY A 92 -7.87 -30.06 -8.72
C GLY A 92 -7.42 -31.34 -9.46
N ALA A 93 -6.11 -31.37 -9.75
CA ALA A 93 -5.25 -32.51 -10.08
C ALA A 93 -5.50 -33.24 -11.41
N ALA A 94 -4.91 -32.71 -12.49
CA ALA A 94 -4.45 -33.51 -13.62
C ALA A 94 -2.91 -33.53 -13.61
#